data_AF-K1TPN1-F1
#
_entry.id   AF-K1TPN1-F1
#
_cell.length_a   1.000
_cell.length_b   1.000
_cell.length_c   1.000
_cell.angle_alpha   90.00
_cell.angle_beta   90.00
_cell.angle_gamma   90.00
#
_symmetry.space_group_name_H-M   'P 1'
#
loop_
_entity.id
_entity.type
_entity.pdbx_description
1 polymer ?
#
loop_
_entity_poly.entity_id
_entity_poly.type
_entity_poly.pdbx_seq_one_letter_code
_entity_poly.pdbx_strand_id
1 'polypeptide(L)'
;MNSVRLKYLLSATVLLLFVQALLGTTAPAAVFRTAPTDTLSAHLSDTLQSATVYQPDAPTPLDLKPEPLSRRERRERARAAREQERRNREFNSLTQEERDSVFSSQVDSLVAQKADSLASRSGSDTTRNPRAARPFLDDQLSGKNTDSLVYDVRNKRVYVYNEGDVTYQNRNLKADYMQIDMDTKLIYAYGKPDSVDGKWTVTKPEFTEGGTAY
;
A
#
# COMPACT_ATOMS: atom_id res chain seq x y z
N MET A 1 -39.44 -22.72 20.40
CA MET A 1 -40.22 -21.47 20.41
C MET A 1 -39.44 -20.46 21.27
N ASN A 2 -38.36 -19.85 20.80
CA ASN A 2 -38.18 -18.89 19.68
C ASN A 2 -38.46 -17.43 20.09
N SER A 3 -37.58 -16.84 20.90
CA SER A 3 -37.62 -15.45 21.37
C SER A 3 -36.68 -14.49 20.60
N VAL A 4 -36.48 -14.72 19.29
CA VAL A 4 -35.57 -13.92 18.44
C VAL A 4 -36.29 -13.32 17.22
N ARG A 5 -37.42 -12.62 17.45
CA ARG A 5 -38.18 -11.90 16.39
C ARG A 5 -38.85 -10.59 16.84
N LEU A 6 -38.12 -9.70 17.53
CA LEU A 6 -38.63 -8.38 17.94
C LEU A 6 -37.61 -7.22 17.78
N LYS A 7 -36.67 -7.31 16.82
CA LYS A 7 -35.66 -6.25 16.57
C LYS A 7 -35.49 -5.82 15.10
N TYR A 8 -36.39 -6.21 14.19
CA TYR A 8 -36.25 -5.98 12.75
C TYR A 8 -37.49 -5.36 12.06
N LEU A 9 -38.21 -4.46 12.74
CA LEU A 9 -39.35 -3.72 12.17
C LEU A 9 -39.10 -2.21 11.97
N LEU A 10 -37.90 -1.71 12.28
CA LEU A 10 -37.53 -0.28 12.15
C LEU A 10 -36.54 0.04 11.01
N SER A 11 -36.11 -0.97 10.23
CA SER A 11 -35.13 -0.79 9.15
C SER A 11 -35.74 -0.38 7.80
N ALA A 12 -37.03 -0.65 7.59
CA ALA A 12 -37.65 -0.63 6.25
C ALA A 12 -38.06 0.76 5.72
N THR A 13 -38.06 1.81 6.54
CA THR A 13 -38.57 3.15 6.14
C THR A 13 -37.49 4.13 5.69
N VAL A 14 -36.24 3.97 6.13
CA VAL A 14 -35.13 4.90 5.78
C VAL A 14 -34.65 4.68 4.34
N LEU A 15 -34.71 3.45 3.84
CA LEU A 15 -34.22 3.08 2.51
C LEU A 15 -35.07 3.67 1.37
N LEU A 16 -36.32 4.07 1.63
CA LEU A 16 -37.20 4.67 0.62
C LEU A 16 -36.89 6.16 0.34
N LEU A 17 -36.29 6.88 1.31
CA LEU A 17 -35.95 8.30 1.16
C LEU A 17 -34.68 8.54 0.31
N PHE A 18 -33.82 7.53 0.14
CA PHE A 18 -32.55 7.70 -0.56
C PHE A 18 -32.67 7.58 -2.10
N VAL A 19 -33.78 7.05 -2.62
CA VAL A 19 -33.99 6.84 -4.07
C VAL A 19 -34.44 8.12 -4.79
N GLN A 20 -35.05 9.07 -4.07
CA GLN A 20 -35.54 10.32 -4.67
C GLN A 20 -34.45 11.34 -5.02
N ALA A 21 -33.20 11.15 -4.56
CA ALA A 21 -32.10 12.07 -4.81
C ALA A 21 -31.38 11.87 -6.17
N LEU A 22 -31.73 10.83 -6.94
CA LEU A 22 -31.03 10.46 -8.19
C LEU A 22 -31.88 10.57 -9.46
N LEU A 23 -33.17 10.89 -9.36
CA LEU A 23 -34.05 11.19 -10.51
C LEU A 23 -34.48 12.66 -10.43
N GLY A 24 -34.02 13.46 -11.41
CA GLY A 24 -34.10 14.92 -11.34
C GLY A 24 -35.50 15.51 -11.55
N THR A 25 -35.65 16.77 -11.13
CA THR A 25 -36.78 17.62 -11.47
C THR A 25 -36.36 18.64 -12.54
N THR A 26 -37.00 18.55 -13.71
CA THR A 26 -37.01 19.61 -14.70
C THR A 26 -38.05 20.67 -14.34
N ALA A 27 -37.80 21.94 -14.67
CA ALA A 27 -38.80 23.01 -14.63
C ALA A 27 -38.57 23.98 -15.81
N PRO A 28 -39.62 24.64 -16.36
CA PRO A 28 -39.61 25.10 -17.74
C PRO A 28 -39.40 26.61 -17.93
N ALA A 29 -39.29 27.02 -19.21
CA ALA A 29 -39.04 28.39 -19.65
C ALA A 29 -40.29 29.30 -19.69
N ALA A 30 -40.09 30.62 -19.61
CA ALA A 30 -40.59 31.64 -20.58
C ALA A 30 -40.33 33.09 -20.07
N VAL A 31 -39.47 33.88 -20.73
CA VAL A 31 -39.79 34.93 -21.76
C VAL A 31 -40.29 36.26 -21.19
N PHE A 32 -39.58 37.37 -21.46
CA PHE A 32 -40.06 38.54 -22.25
C PHE A 32 -38.96 39.61 -22.45
N ARG A 33 -38.56 39.84 -23.73
CA ARG A 33 -38.38 41.11 -24.50
C ARG A 33 -37.76 42.36 -23.81
N THR A 34 -37.02 43.30 -24.44
CA THR A 34 -36.70 43.74 -25.84
C THR A 34 -35.18 44.09 -25.95
N ALA A 35 -34.52 44.59 -27.01
CA ALA A 35 -34.77 44.98 -28.43
C ALA A 35 -33.42 44.93 -29.23
N PRO A 36 -33.38 45.15 -30.57
CA PRO A 36 -32.16 45.05 -31.39
C PRO A 36 -31.56 46.40 -31.84
N THR A 37 -30.28 46.40 -32.27
CA THR A 37 -29.79 46.81 -33.64
C THR A 37 -28.27 46.72 -33.76
N ASP A 38 -27.79 46.50 -34.99
CA ASP A 38 -26.39 46.50 -35.43
C ASP A 38 -25.57 47.77 -35.09
N THR A 39 -24.25 47.64 -34.94
CA THR A 39 -23.28 48.07 -35.99
C THR A 39 -21.83 47.69 -35.68
N LEU A 40 -21.15 47.19 -36.73
CA LEU A 40 -19.75 47.44 -37.12
C LEU A 40 -18.67 47.68 -36.04
N SER A 41 -17.66 46.80 -36.02
CA SER A 41 -16.34 47.07 -36.62
C SER A 41 -15.24 46.26 -35.94
N ALA A 42 -14.29 45.78 -36.74
CA ALA A 42 -13.12 45.08 -36.26
C ALA A 42 -12.16 46.04 -35.52
N HIS A 43 -11.57 45.55 -34.44
CA HIS A 43 -10.12 45.74 -34.25
C HIS A 43 -9.52 44.56 -33.48
N LEU A 44 -8.59 43.87 -34.13
CA LEU A 44 -7.59 43.05 -33.46
C LEU A 44 -6.53 44.00 -32.87
N SER A 45 -6.06 43.71 -31.65
CA SER A 45 -4.63 43.53 -31.31
C SER A 45 -4.34 43.70 -29.82
N ASP A 46 -3.38 42.91 -29.35
CA ASP A 46 -2.49 43.12 -28.21
C ASP A 46 -3.02 43.76 -26.91
N THR A 47 -3.15 42.94 -25.86
CA THR A 47 -2.10 42.83 -24.81
C THR A 47 -2.54 41.86 -23.71
N LEU A 48 -1.95 40.67 -23.67
CA LEU A 48 -1.97 39.82 -22.49
C LEU A 48 -0.55 39.74 -21.92
N GLN A 49 -0.25 40.65 -20.99
CA GLN A 49 0.96 40.58 -20.18
C GLN A 49 1.04 39.23 -19.44
N SER A 50 2.19 38.57 -19.57
CA SER A 50 2.54 37.39 -18.79
C SER A 50 2.81 37.76 -17.33
N ALA A 51 1.96 37.27 -16.41
CA ALA A 51 2.22 37.32 -14.99
C ALA A 51 3.09 36.11 -14.56
N THR A 52 4.40 36.32 -14.42
CA THR A 52 5.33 35.34 -13.86
C THR A 52 5.10 35.17 -12.36
N VAL A 53 4.49 34.05 -11.95
CA VAL A 53 4.49 33.62 -10.54
C VAL A 53 5.72 32.74 -10.30
N TYR A 54 6.55 33.18 -9.37
CA TYR A 54 7.78 32.49 -8.95
C TYR A 54 7.41 31.30 -8.06
N GLN A 55 7.77 30.08 -8.48
CA GLN A 55 7.48 28.86 -7.74
C GLN A 55 8.79 28.13 -7.38
N PRO A 56 9.13 27.99 -6.09
CA PRO A 56 10.39 27.38 -5.68
C PRO A 56 10.33 25.85 -5.77
N ASP A 57 11.27 25.30 -6.55
CA ASP A 57 11.94 24.00 -6.38
C ASP A 57 11.09 22.82 -5.86
N ALA A 58 10.19 22.33 -6.71
CA ALA A 58 9.75 20.94 -6.63
C ALA A 58 10.90 20.04 -7.15
N PRO A 59 11.36 19.01 -6.40
CA PRO A 59 12.36 18.09 -6.91
C PRO A 59 11.80 17.34 -8.11
N THR A 60 12.52 17.41 -9.24
CA THR A 60 12.19 16.72 -10.49
C THR A 60 11.86 15.25 -10.21
N PRO A 61 10.73 14.71 -10.70
CA PRO A 61 10.49 13.27 -10.64
C PRO A 61 11.69 12.55 -11.26
N LEU A 62 12.31 11.64 -10.51
CA LEU A 62 13.33 10.75 -11.04
C LEU A 62 12.67 9.88 -12.10
N ASP A 63 12.83 10.28 -13.36
CA ASP A 63 12.42 9.52 -14.55
C ASP A 63 13.24 8.23 -14.59
N LEU A 64 12.77 7.22 -13.85
CA LEU A 64 13.28 5.85 -13.83
C LEU A 64 12.95 5.17 -15.16
N LYS A 65 13.61 5.70 -16.19
CA LYS A 65 13.63 5.18 -17.54
C LYS A 65 14.05 3.72 -17.45
N PRO A 66 13.23 2.76 -17.91
CA PRO A 66 13.57 1.35 -17.76
C PRO A 66 14.89 1.06 -18.48
N GLU A 67 15.89 0.62 -17.71
CA GLU A 67 17.24 0.35 -18.19
C GLU A 67 17.19 -0.44 -19.50
N PRO A 68 17.78 0.06 -20.60
CA PRO A 68 17.59 -0.50 -21.91
C PRO A 68 18.28 -1.86 -22.01
N LEU A 69 17.48 -2.93 -21.85
CA LEU A 69 17.89 -4.35 -21.91
C LEU A 69 19.07 -4.57 -22.85
N SER A 70 20.11 -5.22 -22.36
CA SER A 70 21.34 -5.42 -23.11
C SER A 70 21.07 -6.14 -24.45
N ARG A 71 21.99 -5.97 -25.40
CA ARG A 71 21.92 -6.66 -26.71
C ARG A 71 21.89 -8.19 -26.56
N ARG A 72 22.39 -8.72 -25.43
CA ARG A 72 22.37 -10.14 -25.07
C ARG A 72 20.99 -10.56 -24.56
N GLU A 73 20.44 -9.90 -23.55
CA GLU A 73 19.13 -10.22 -22.99
C GLU A 73 18.00 -10.09 -24.03
N ARG A 74 18.08 -9.08 -24.91
CA ARG A 74 17.14 -8.97 -26.04
C ARG A 74 17.18 -10.18 -26.98
N ARG A 75 18.37 -10.76 -27.22
CA ARG A 75 18.52 -11.98 -28.03
C ARG A 75 18.02 -13.22 -27.28
N GLU A 76 18.25 -13.30 -25.98
CA GLU A 76 17.82 -14.42 -25.14
C GLU A 76 16.28 -14.42 -24.99
N ARG A 77 15.66 -13.28 -24.68
CA ARG A 77 14.18 -13.13 -24.67
C ARG A 77 13.56 -13.43 -26.04
N ALA A 78 14.16 -12.97 -27.14
CA ALA A 78 13.68 -13.28 -28.48
C ALA A 78 13.80 -14.77 -28.85
N ARG A 79 14.76 -15.50 -28.28
CA ARG A 79 14.85 -16.97 -28.41
C ARG A 79 13.76 -17.66 -27.59
N ALA A 80 13.65 -17.30 -26.31
CA ALA A 80 12.66 -17.86 -25.40
C ALA A 80 11.21 -17.64 -25.89
N ALA A 81 10.89 -16.46 -26.42
CA ALA A 81 9.57 -16.17 -27.00
C ALA A 81 9.25 -17.08 -28.20
N ARG A 82 10.20 -17.27 -29.13
CA ARG A 82 10.03 -18.18 -30.30
C ARG A 82 9.86 -19.64 -29.88
N GLU A 83 10.54 -20.05 -28.82
CA GLU A 83 10.44 -21.40 -28.27
C GLU A 83 9.10 -21.60 -27.55
N GLN A 84 8.64 -20.60 -26.80
CA GLN A 84 7.32 -20.60 -26.18
C GLN A 84 6.21 -20.60 -27.23
N GLU A 85 6.33 -19.83 -28.32
CA GLU A 85 5.40 -19.90 -29.45
C GLU A 85 5.36 -21.29 -30.09
N ARG A 86 6.50 -21.98 -30.23
CA ARG A 86 6.54 -23.37 -30.71
C ARG A 86 5.78 -24.30 -29.77
N ARG A 87 6.13 -24.29 -28.47
CA ARG A 87 5.44 -25.12 -27.45
C ARG A 87 3.94 -24.84 -27.39
N ASN A 88 3.53 -23.57 -27.50
CA ASN A 88 2.11 -23.19 -27.50
C ASN A 88 1.39 -23.70 -28.76
N ARG A 89 2.03 -23.69 -29.93
CA ARG A 89 1.46 -24.25 -31.17
C ARG A 89 1.39 -25.78 -31.11
N GLU A 90 2.43 -26.43 -30.60
CA GLU A 90 2.46 -27.88 -30.35
C GLU A 90 1.32 -28.26 -29.40
N PHE A 91 1.22 -27.61 -28.23
CA PHE A 91 0.13 -27.83 -27.27
C PHE A 91 -1.27 -27.58 -27.86
N ASN A 92 -1.44 -26.52 -28.67
CA ASN A 92 -2.72 -26.24 -29.33
C ASN A 92 -3.04 -27.20 -30.50
N SER A 93 -2.05 -27.93 -31.02
CA SER A 93 -2.23 -28.96 -32.05
C SER A 93 -2.59 -30.33 -31.48
N LEU A 94 -2.40 -30.54 -30.17
CA LEU A 94 -2.81 -31.74 -29.47
C LEU A 94 -4.35 -31.90 -29.47
N THR A 95 -4.80 -33.15 -29.52
CA THR A 95 -6.20 -33.52 -29.31
C THR A 95 -6.68 -33.13 -27.90
N GLN A 96 -7.98 -33.27 -27.62
CA GLN A 96 -8.50 -33.02 -26.27
C GLN A 96 -7.96 -34.06 -25.27
N GLU A 97 -8.00 -35.34 -25.63
CA GLU A 97 -7.53 -36.45 -24.80
C GLU A 97 -6.03 -36.31 -24.41
N GLU A 98 -5.17 -35.89 -25.35
CA GLU A 98 -3.75 -35.66 -25.08
C GLU A 98 -3.53 -34.48 -24.12
N ARG A 99 -4.30 -33.39 -24.27
CA ARG A 99 -4.22 -32.22 -23.38
C ARG A 99 -4.69 -32.55 -21.97
N ASP A 100 -5.79 -33.29 -21.85
CA ASP A 100 -6.31 -33.76 -20.58
C ASP A 100 -5.33 -34.72 -19.89
N SER A 101 -4.62 -35.55 -20.65
CA SER A 101 -3.56 -36.46 -20.15
C SER A 101 -2.30 -35.69 -19.67
N VAL A 102 -1.90 -34.64 -20.38
CA VAL A 102 -0.79 -33.76 -19.97
C VAL A 102 -1.16 -32.93 -18.74
N PHE A 103 -2.45 -32.60 -18.56
CA PHE A 103 -2.94 -31.89 -17.39
C PHE A 103 -3.04 -32.83 -16.16
N SER A 104 -3.62 -34.02 -16.30
CA SER A 104 -3.77 -34.99 -15.20
C SER A 104 -2.43 -35.42 -14.61
N SER A 105 -1.45 -35.76 -15.46
CA SER A 105 -0.09 -36.15 -15.02
C SER A 105 0.65 -35.04 -14.25
N GLN A 106 0.40 -33.76 -14.58
CA GLN A 106 0.92 -32.62 -13.81
C GLN A 106 0.21 -32.48 -12.45
N VAL A 107 -1.11 -32.65 -12.41
CA VAL A 107 -1.89 -32.62 -11.16
C VAL A 107 -1.45 -33.75 -10.24
N ASP A 108 -1.32 -34.99 -10.74
CA ASP A 108 -0.86 -36.15 -9.97
C ASP A 108 0.55 -35.93 -9.41
N SER A 109 1.45 -35.35 -10.21
CA SER A 109 2.81 -35.00 -9.76
C SER A 109 2.81 -33.98 -8.61
N LEU A 110 1.95 -32.96 -8.69
CA LEU A 110 1.79 -31.95 -7.62
C LEU A 110 1.12 -32.53 -6.37
N VAL A 111 0.15 -33.44 -6.54
CA VAL A 111 -0.52 -34.15 -5.45
C VAL A 111 0.46 -35.08 -4.73
N ALA A 112 1.28 -35.83 -5.47
CA ALA A 112 2.34 -36.68 -4.91
C ALA A 112 3.37 -35.86 -4.11
N GLN A 113 3.94 -34.81 -4.70
CA GLN A 113 4.86 -33.91 -4.00
C GLN A 113 4.25 -33.31 -2.72
N LYS A 114 2.96 -32.95 -2.76
CA LYS A 114 2.26 -32.45 -1.59
C LYS A 114 2.05 -33.54 -0.53
N ALA A 115 1.68 -34.74 -0.92
CA ALA A 115 1.54 -35.89 -0.01
C ALA A 115 2.85 -36.21 0.71
N ASP A 116 3.97 -36.26 -0.02
CA ASP A 116 5.31 -36.47 0.55
C ASP A 116 5.69 -35.35 1.54
N SER A 117 5.40 -34.08 1.19
CA SER A 117 5.66 -32.94 2.07
C SER A 117 4.84 -32.97 3.37
N LEU A 118 3.66 -33.57 3.34
CA LEU A 118 2.78 -33.75 4.51
C LEU A 118 3.21 -34.97 5.35
N ALA A 119 3.56 -36.08 4.70
CA ALA A 119 4.10 -37.26 5.37
C ALA A 119 5.41 -36.93 6.12
N SER A 120 6.32 -36.18 5.49
CA SER A 120 7.56 -35.69 6.10
C SER A 120 7.32 -34.80 7.33
N ARG A 121 6.22 -34.03 7.36
CA ARG A 121 5.84 -33.19 8.50
C ARG A 121 5.19 -33.94 9.67
N SER A 122 4.68 -35.15 9.45
CA SER A 122 3.94 -35.89 10.47
C SER A 122 4.83 -36.52 11.57
N GLY A 123 6.16 -36.37 11.48
CA GLY A 123 7.12 -36.88 12.47
C GLY A 123 7.53 -35.88 13.57
N SER A 124 7.02 -34.65 13.57
CA SER A 124 7.37 -33.65 14.59
C SER A 124 6.43 -33.74 15.80
N ASP A 125 6.61 -34.79 16.61
CA ASP A 125 6.04 -34.82 17.96
C ASP A 125 6.67 -33.71 18.80
N THR A 126 5.92 -32.62 18.96
CA THR A 126 6.25 -31.55 19.90
C THR A 126 5.05 -31.34 20.81
N THR A 127 5.04 -32.04 21.94
CA THR A 127 4.16 -31.83 23.10
C THR A 127 4.35 -30.46 23.79
N ARG A 128 4.84 -29.46 23.05
CA ARG A 128 4.90 -28.06 23.50
C ARG A 128 3.50 -27.46 23.37
N ASN A 129 2.77 -27.49 24.49
CA ASN A 129 1.45 -26.90 24.66
C ASN A 129 1.31 -25.58 23.86
N PRO A 130 0.47 -25.51 22.81
CA PRO A 130 0.46 -24.39 21.89
C PRO A 130 0.01 -23.15 22.65
N ARG A 131 0.95 -22.23 22.91
CA ARG A 131 0.68 -20.93 23.53
C ARG A 131 -0.41 -20.26 22.71
N ALA A 132 -1.56 -19.99 23.34
CA ALA A 132 -2.74 -19.45 22.69
C ALA A 132 -2.34 -18.35 21.70
N ALA A 133 -2.65 -18.56 20.42
CA ALA A 133 -2.24 -17.69 19.35
C ALA A 133 -2.86 -16.31 19.59
N ARG A 134 -2.05 -15.38 20.10
CA ARG A 134 -2.45 -13.98 20.19
C ARG A 134 -2.75 -13.48 18.78
N PRO A 135 -3.81 -12.67 18.58
CA PRO A 135 -4.08 -12.09 17.28
C PRO A 135 -2.82 -11.34 16.78
N PHE A 136 -2.35 -11.73 15.60
CA PHE A 136 -1.08 -11.34 14.99
C PHE A 136 -0.89 -9.81 14.79
N LEU A 137 -1.93 -9.02 15.04
CA LEU A 137 -2.01 -7.59 14.74
C LEU A 137 -2.16 -6.69 15.99
N ASP A 138 -2.28 -7.27 17.19
CA ASP A 138 -2.50 -6.53 18.45
C ASP A 138 -1.28 -6.56 19.41
N ASP A 139 -0.07 -6.85 18.92
CA ASP A 139 1.10 -6.81 19.81
C ASP A 139 1.39 -5.38 20.29
N GLN A 140 1.47 -5.24 21.60
CA GLN A 140 1.56 -3.95 22.26
C GLN A 140 2.92 -3.30 21.97
N LEU A 141 2.90 -2.19 21.24
CA LEU A 141 4.04 -1.29 21.18
C LEU A 141 4.25 -0.68 22.56
N SER A 142 5.44 -0.88 23.12
CA SER A 142 5.84 -0.35 24.41
C SER A 142 7.07 0.54 24.24
N GLY A 143 7.15 1.64 24.97
CA GLY A 143 8.29 2.53 24.90
C GLY A 143 8.55 3.23 26.21
N LYS A 144 9.79 3.67 26.39
CA LYS A 144 10.25 4.57 27.44
C LYS A 144 10.84 5.81 26.77
N ASN A 145 10.71 6.95 27.42
CA ASN A 145 11.32 8.20 27.02
C ASN A 145 11.90 8.87 28.26
N THR A 146 13.11 9.44 28.18
CA THR A 146 13.70 10.18 29.30
C THR A 146 13.15 11.60 29.39
N ASP A 147 12.95 12.25 28.25
CA ASP A 147 12.48 13.63 28.14
C ASP A 147 11.02 13.66 27.66
N SER A 148 10.77 13.99 26.40
CA SER A 148 9.46 14.47 25.95
C SER A 148 8.81 13.52 24.95
N LEU A 149 7.49 13.35 25.08
CA LEU A 149 6.68 12.54 24.20
C LEU A 149 5.35 13.25 23.89
N VAL A 150 5.03 13.38 22.60
CA VAL A 150 3.81 14.06 22.11
C VAL A 150 2.94 13.07 21.34
N TYR A 151 1.68 12.91 21.79
CA TYR A 151 0.65 12.14 21.09
C TYR A 151 -0.20 13.05 20.20
N ASP A 152 -0.04 12.93 18.88
CA ASP A 152 -1.03 13.43 17.92
C ASP A 152 -2.11 12.36 17.71
N VAL A 153 -3.18 12.46 18.51
CA VAL A 153 -4.31 11.52 18.45
C VAL A 153 -5.07 11.60 17.12
N ARG A 154 -5.06 12.76 16.45
CA ARG A 154 -5.82 12.99 15.20
C ARG A 154 -5.15 12.29 14.02
N ASN A 155 -3.85 12.47 13.88
CA ASN A 155 -3.04 11.81 12.86
C ASN A 155 -2.50 10.45 13.33
N LYS A 156 -2.84 10.04 14.55
CA LYS A 156 -2.40 8.80 15.22
C LYS A 156 -0.88 8.63 15.20
N ARG A 157 -0.15 9.70 15.51
CA ARG A 157 1.31 9.72 15.54
C ARG A 157 1.83 9.98 16.94
N VAL A 158 2.99 9.40 17.23
CA VAL A 158 3.69 9.60 18.49
C VAL A 158 5.10 10.07 18.20
N TYR A 159 5.45 11.19 18.78
CA TYR A 159 6.76 11.81 18.67
C TYR A 159 7.51 11.64 19.98
N VAL A 160 8.73 11.12 19.93
CA VAL A 160 9.60 10.91 21.10
C VAL A 160 10.88 11.70 20.88
N TYR A 161 11.32 12.45 21.90
CA TYR A 161 12.46 13.37 21.81
C TYR A 161 13.57 13.04 22.83
N ASN A 162 14.79 13.39 22.41
CA ASN A 162 16.11 13.27 23.05
C ASN A 162 16.60 11.88 23.43
N GLU A 163 15.80 11.04 24.07
CA GLU A 163 16.19 9.66 24.42
C GLU A 163 14.94 8.77 24.39
N GLY A 164 14.59 8.28 23.21
CA GLY A 164 13.52 7.30 23.05
C GLY A 164 14.06 5.88 23.02
N ASP A 165 13.39 4.97 23.73
CA ASP A 165 13.66 3.53 23.76
C ASP A 165 12.33 2.81 23.49
N VAL A 166 12.15 2.32 22.25
CA VAL A 166 10.89 1.71 21.80
C VAL A 166 11.10 0.23 21.53
N THR A 167 10.25 -0.60 22.15
CA THR A 167 10.27 -2.06 22.02
C THR A 167 8.99 -2.56 21.34
N TYR A 168 9.16 -3.38 20.31
CA TYR A 168 8.06 -4.05 19.60
C TYR A 168 8.41 -5.51 19.38
N GLN A 169 7.65 -6.42 20.01
CA GLN A 169 7.91 -7.87 19.98
C GLN A 169 9.35 -8.21 20.44
N ASN A 170 10.20 -8.66 19.52
CA ASN A 170 11.60 -9.02 19.74
C ASN A 170 12.59 -7.97 19.20
N ARG A 171 12.09 -6.78 18.83
CA ARG A 171 12.86 -5.65 18.32
C ARG A 171 12.90 -4.51 19.33
N ASN A 172 14.03 -3.82 19.41
CA ASN A 172 14.21 -2.60 20.19
C ASN A 172 14.93 -1.54 19.35
N LEU A 173 14.49 -0.29 19.45
CA LEU A 173 15.02 0.84 18.70
C LEU A 173 15.28 2.01 19.67
N LYS A 174 16.51 2.52 19.66
CA LYS A 174 16.95 3.67 20.45
C LYS A 174 17.34 4.81 19.53
N ALA A 175 16.86 6.03 19.80
CA ALA A 175 17.22 7.22 19.02
C ALA A 175 16.84 8.53 19.73
N ASP A 176 17.51 9.62 19.33
CA ASP A 176 17.28 10.97 19.86
C ASP A 176 15.97 11.59 19.35
N TYR A 177 15.44 11.11 18.23
CA TYR A 177 14.12 11.48 17.75
C TYR A 177 13.46 10.29 17.07
N MET A 178 12.23 9.99 17.49
CA MET A 178 11.38 9.00 16.82
C MET A 178 10.02 9.58 16.49
N GLN A 179 9.54 9.28 15.28
CA GLN A 179 8.15 9.46 14.87
C GLN A 179 7.56 8.08 14.58
N ILE A 180 6.52 7.72 15.33
CA ILE A 180 5.84 6.45 15.22
C ILE A 180 4.43 6.68 14.68
N ASP A 181 4.08 5.95 13.62
CA ASP A 181 2.74 5.94 13.04
C ASP A 181 1.93 4.77 13.63
N MET A 182 0.86 5.05 14.36
CA MET A 182 0.12 4.02 15.11
C MET A 182 -0.83 3.18 14.27
N ASP A 183 -1.18 3.60 13.05
CA ASP A 183 -1.95 2.78 12.13
C ASP A 183 -1.03 1.75 11.44
N THR A 184 0.05 2.23 10.82
CA THR A 184 0.98 1.38 10.05
C THR A 184 2.03 0.66 10.91
N LYS A 185 2.22 1.07 12.17
CA LYS A 185 3.31 0.64 13.07
C LYS A 185 4.71 0.91 12.53
N LEU A 186 4.85 1.85 11.59
CA LEU A 186 6.14 2.30 11.09
C LEU A 186 6.78 3.29 12.07
N ILE A 187 8.08 3.10 12.35
CA ILE A 187 8.88 4.00 13.17
C ILE A 187 9.96 4.61 12.31
N TYR A 188 9.99 5.94 12.24
CA TYR A 188 11.11 6.70 11.70
C TYR A 188 11.98 7.16 12.86
N ALA A 189 13.28 6.91 12.78
CA ALA A 189 14.24 7.25 13.82
C ALA A 189 15.41 8.05 13.24
N TYR A 190 15.83 9.08 13.98
CA TYR A 190 16.91 9.98 13.62
C TYR A 190 17.69 10.32 14.89
N GLY A 191 19.01 10.46 14.78
CA GLY A 191 19.81 11.08 15.85
C GLY A 191 19.97 12.58 15.62
N LYS A 192 20.32 13.29 16.68
CA LYS A 192 20.58 14.73 16.67
C LYS A 192 22.06 14.98 16.34
N PRO A 193 22.41 16.07 15.62
CA PRO A 193 23.78 16.58 15.66
C PRO A 193 24.09 17.07 17.07
N ASP A 194 25.14 16.53 17.68
CA ASP A 194 25.67 16.96 18.97
C ASP A 194 27.18 17.24 18.85
N SER A 195 27.74 17.93 19.84
CA SER A 195 29.16 18.29 19.89
C SER A 195 29.80 17.72 21.15
N VAL A 196 30.33 16.50 21.02
CA VAL A 196 31.20 15.91 22.03
C VAL A 196 32.62 16.41 21.76
N ASP A 197 33.26 16.98 22.79
CA ASP A 197 34.64 17.53 22.74
C ASP A 197 34.90 18.53 21.59
N GLY A 198 33.88 19.32 21.22
CA GLY A 198 33.98 20.33 20.15
C GLY A 198 33.92 19.75 18.73
N LYS A 199 33.69 18.44 18.58
CA LYS A 199 33.56 17.77 17.28
C LYS A 199 32.11 17.41 17.00
N TRP A 200 31.54 18.04 15.98
CA TRP A 200 30.21 17.71 15.47
C TRP A 200 30.11 16.24 15.06
N THR A 201 29.28 15.49 15.78
CA THR A 201 28.96 14.10 15.51
C THR A 201 27.44 13.94 15.54
N VAL A 202 26.87 13.26 14.55
CA VAL A 202 25.44 12.94 14.55
C VAL A 202 25.28 11.59 15.23
N THR A 203 24.51 11.53 16.31
CA THR A 203 24.11 10.26 16.94
C THR A 203 23.42 9.39 15.89
N LYS A 204 23.57 8.08 15.98
CA LYS A 204 22.86 7.15 15.08
C LYS A 204 21.76 6.43 15.87
N PRO A 205 20.58 6.19 15.27
CA PRO A 205 19.65 5.22 15.81
C PRO A 205 20.34 3.86 15.97
N GLU A 206 20.09 3.19 17.09
CA GLU A 206 20.54 1.83 17.33
C GLU A 206 19.34 0.89 17.23
N PHE A 207 19.37 -0.06 16.28
CA PHE A 207 18.33 -1.06 16.12
C PHE A 207 18.84 -2.43 16.58
N THR A 208 18.03 -3.15 17.35
CA THR A 208 18.32 -4.53 17.72
C THR A 208 17.13 -5.44 17.45
N GLU A 209 17.39 -6.66 16.96
CA GLU A 209 16.40 -7.70 16.72
C GLU A 209 16.92 -9.05 17.20
N GLY A 210 16.18 -9.71 18.10
CA GLY A 210 16.52 -11.05 18.58
C GLY A 210 17.84 -11.18 19.35
N GLY A 211 18.46 -10.05 19.72
CA GLY A 211 19.80 -9.99 20.34
C GLY A 211 20.93 -9.54 19.41
N THR A 212 20.66 -9.33 18.12
CA THR A 212 21.62 -8.79 17.14
C THR A 212 21.39 -7.29 16.95
N ALA A 213 22.47 -6.50 16.88
CA ALA A 213 22.42 -5.06 16.58
C ALA A 213 22.74 -4.77 15.10
N TYR A 214 22.16 -3.69 14.56
CA TYR A 214 22.28 -3.23 13.17
C TYR A 214 22.46 -1.71 13.07
#